data_AF-A0A2N7HNX1-F1
#
_entry.id   AF-A0A2N7HNX1-F1
#
_cell.length_a   1.000
_cell.length_b   1.000
_cell.length_c   1.000
_cell.angle_alpha   90.00
_cell.angle_beta   90.00
_cell.angle_gamma   90.00
#
_symmetry.space_group_name_H-M   'P 1'
#
loop_
_entity.id
_entity.type
_entity.pdbx_description
1 polymer ?
#
loop_
_entity_poly.entity_id
_entity_poly.type
_entity_poly.pdbx_seq_one_letter_code
_entity_poly.pdbx_strand_id
1 'polypeptide(L)'
;MAKQIWEITPQDIQDHAVWQFPSWKDDSHDETVICQASQDDALDPNSNIIVRAKFVDANGNEFIGFIHYGLAEVEYSQPNMFVNGKTVGFWFGITKPNHNDLIRLNFPIVITSESVFGLEQITVTIEGYSYVNEASATCVMSC
;
A
#
# COMPACT_ATOMS: atom_id res chain seq x y z
N MET A 1 3.23 17.03 8.76
CA MET A 1 2.32 17.70 7.81
C MET A 1 1.23 16.71 7.42
N ALA A 2 -0.04 17.11 7.40
CA ALA A 2 -1.14 16.24 6.97
C ALA A 2 -1.43 16.47 5.47
N LYS A 3 -1.82 15.42 4.76
CA LYS A 3 -2.20 15.46 3.33
C LYS A 3 -3.14 14.32 2.99
N GLN A 4 -3.78 14.37 1.84
CA GLN A 4 -4.60 13.25 1.38
C GLN A 4 -3.71 12.10 0.90
N ILE A 5 -4.14 10.85 1.09
CA ILE A 5 -3.34 9.68 0.70
C ILE A 5 -3.01 9.65 -0.80
N TRP A 6 -3.90 10.13 -1.67
CA TRP A 6 -3.62 10.22 -3.12
C TRP A 6 -2.63 11.33 -3.50
N GLU A 7 -2.27 12.22 -2.56
CA GLU A 7 -1.24 13.25 -2.75
C GLU A 7 0.16 12.79 -2.30
N ILE A 8 0.29 11.57 -1.79
CA ILE A 8 1.57 11.05 -1.33
C ILE A 8 2.54 10.85 -2.51
N THR A 9 3.77 11.32 -2.34
CA THR A 9 4.80 11.27 -3.37
C THR A 9 5.87 10.22 -3.06
N PRO A 10 6.69 9.82 -4.05
CA PRO A 10 7.87 9.00 -3.79
C PRO A 10 8.81 9.64 -2.76
N GLN A 11 8.97 10.97 -2.78
CA GLN A 11 9.83 11.68 -1.83
C GLN A 11 9.29 11.61 -0.41
N ASP A 12 7.97 11.75 -0.22
CA ASP A 12 7.34 11.62 1.10
C ASP A 12 7.64 10.27 1.75
N ILE A 13 7.56 9.20 0.96
CA ILE A 13 7.87 7.83 1.40
C ILE A 13 9.38 7.64 1.63
N GLN A 14 10.24 8.26 0.83
CA GLN A 14 11.70 8.23 1.04
C GLN A 14 12.12 8.96 2.32
N ASP A 15 11.53 10.11 2.59
CA ASP A 15 11.85 10.92 3.77
C ASP A 15 11.25 10.32 5.05
N HIS A 16 10.06 9.72 4.94
CA HIS A 16 9.32 9.16 6.07
C HIS A 16 8.75 7.78 5.75
N ALA A 17 9.28 6.76 6.42
CA ALA A 17 8.93 5.37 6.21
C ALA A 17 7.53 4.99 6.71
N VAL A 18 6.98 5.71 7.71
CA VAL A 18 5.69 5.38 8.32
C VAL A 18 4.79 6.60 8.38
N TRP A 19 3.56 6.41 7.93
CA TRP A 19 2.49 7.40 7.99
C TRP A 19 1.26 6.76 8.62
N GLN A 20 0.46 7.54 9.33
CA GLN A 20 -0.77 7.10 9.98
C GLN A 20 -1.98 7.83 9.42
N PHE A 21 -3.15 7.20 9.52
CA PHE A 21 -4.44 7.85 9.37
C PHE A 21 -4.89 8.36 10.74
N PRO A 22 -4.82 9.68 11.05
CA PRO A 22 -5.07 10.17 12.40
C PRO A 22 -6.52 9.97 12.89
N SER A 23 -7.44 9.57 12.02
CA SER A 23 -8.84 9.25 12.35
C SER A 23 -8.98 8.14 13.41
N TRP A 24 -7.98 7.27 13.58
CA TRP A 24 -7.99 6.27 14.66
C TRP A 24 -7.89 6.90 16.06
N LYS A 25 -7.27 8.09 16.17
CA LYS A 25 -7.14 8.85 17.43
C LYS A 25 -8.22 9.91 17.60
N ASP A 26 -8.57 10.55 16.49
CA ASP A 26 -9.42 11.73 16.44
C ASP A 26 -10.31 11.65 15.20
N ASP A 27 -11.56 11.26 15.43
CA ASP A 27 -12.59 11.02 14.42
C ASP A 27 -13.04 12.29 13.67
N SER A 28 -12.54 13.47 14.06
CA SER A 28 -12.72 14.70 13.29
C SER A 28 -11.88 14.75 12.00
N HIS A 29 -10.87 13.88 11.88
CA HIS A 29 -10.07 13.75 10.66
C HIS A 29 -10.79 12.89 9.62
N ASP A 30 -10.71 13.32 8.37
CA ASP A 30 -11.15 12.50 7.24
C ASP A 30 -10.32 11.21 7.14
N GLU A 31 -10.99 10.09 6.83
CA GLU A 31 -10.41 8.74 6.78
C GLU A 31 -9.32 8.57 5.71
N THR A 32 -9.20 9.52 4.79
CA THR A 32 -8.22 9.50 3.70
C THR A 32 -7.03 10.44 3.95
N VAL A 33 -7.06 11.22 5.04
CA VAL A 33 -5.95 12.04 5.47
C VAL A 33 -4.88 11.17 6.12
N ILE A 34 -3.62 11.43 5.77
CA ILE A 34 -2.46 10.82 6.40
C ILE A 34 -1.52 11.89 6.96
N CYS A 35 -0.81 11.54 8.02
CA CYS A 35 0.29 12.34 8.57
C CYS A 35 1.45 11.43 8.98
N GLN A 36 2.63 12.00 9.18
CA GLN A 36 3.79 11.23 9.63
C GLN A 36 3.50 10.57 10.98
N ALA A 37 3.85 9.29 11.11
CA ALA A 37 3.72 8.57 12.36
C ALA A 37 4.97 8.75 13.22
N SER A 38 4.79 8.99 14.50
CA SER A 38 5.84 8.75 15.49
C SER A 38 6.00 7.24 15.75
N GLN A 39 7.04 6.87 16.50
CA GLN A 39 7.22 5.49 16.94
C GLN A 39 6.05 5.00 17.82
N ASP A 40 5.55 5.84 18.72
CA ASP A 40 4.42 5.49 19.58
C ASP A 40 3.14 5.29 18.76
N ASP A 41 2.95 6.10 17.71
CA ASP A 41 1.82 5.95 16.79
C ASP A 41 1.93 4.64 16.01
N ALA A 42 3.12 4.27 15.56
CA ALA A 42 3.34 3.06 14.77
C ALA A 42 3.14 1.78 15.59
N LEU A 43 3.44 1.81 16.89
CA LEU A 43 3.36 0.66 17.79
C LEU A 43 2.01 0.53 18.51
N ASP A 44 1.11 1.50 18.40
CA ASP A 44 -0.22 1.38 18.97
C ASP A 44 -1.04 0.33 18.20
N PRO A 45 -1.65 -0.66 18.88
CA PRO A 45 -2.37 -1.75 18.23
C PRO A 45 -3.64 -1.29 17.48
N ASN A 46 -4.15 -0.09 17.74
CA ASN A 46 -5.31 0.48 17.04
C ASN A 46 -4.90 1.40 15.89
N SER A 47 -3.60 1.62 15.70
CA SER A 47 -3.11 2.50 14.67
C SER A 47 -3.38 1.93 13.29
N ASN A 48 -3.95 2.77 12.43
CA ASN A 48 -4.01 2.50 10.99
C ASN A 48 -2.84 3.24 10.34
N ILE A 49 -1.87 2.47 9.84
CA ILE A 49 -0.64 3.01 9.25
C ILE A 49 -0.37 2.43 7.87
N ILE A 50 0.30 3.23 7.05
CA ILE A 50 1.02 2.75 5.87
C ILE A 50 2.51 2.78 6.13
N VAL A 51 3.21 1.78 5.60
CA VAL A 51 4.65 1.60 5.77
C VAL A 51 5.30 1.49 4.40
N ARG A 52 6.43 2.18 4.24
CA ARG A 52 7.31 2.08 3.07
C ARG A 52 7.61 0.61 2.78
N ALA A 53 7.50 0.24 1.52
CA ALA A 53 7.79 -1.11 1.07
C ALA A 53 8.64 -1.10 -0.20
N LYS A 54 9.48 -2.11 -0.32
CA LYS A 54 10.22 -2.46 -1.53
C LYS A 54 9.39 -3.45 -2.33
N PHE A 55 9.27 -3.20 -3.62
CA PHE A 55 8.57 -4.05 -4.59
C PHE A 55 9.62 -4.62 -5.53
N VAL A 56 9.64 -5.93 -5.72
CA VAL A 56 10.55 -6.62 -6.64
C VAL A 56 9.72 -7.43 -7.63
N ASP A 57 9.82 -7.09 -8.90
CA ASP A 57 9.08 -7.78 -9.96
C ASP A 57 9.73 -9.12 -10.35
N ALA A 58 9.06 -9.91 -11.21
CA ALA A 58 9.56 -11.23 -11.63
C ALA A 58 10.88 -11.19 -12.42
N ASN A 59 11.26 -10.03 -12.95
CA ASN A 59 12.53 -9.81 -13.63
C ASN A 59 13.62 -9.30 -12.67
N GLY A 60 13.30 -9.07 -11.40
CA GLY A 60 14.21 -8.52 -10.39
C GLY A 60 14.31 -6.99 -10.41
N ASN A 61 13.41 -6.29 -11.12
CA ASN A 61 13.37 -4.82 -11.07
C ASN A 61 12.82 -4.38 -9.72
N GLU A 62 13.46 -3.36 -9.13
CA GLU A 62 13.09 -2.83 -7.83
C GLU A 62 12.32 -1.53 -7.94
N PHE A 63 11.27 -1.41 -7.14
CA PHE A 63 10.45 -0.21 -7.02
C PHE A 63 10.19 0.09 -5.54
N ILE A 64 9.77 1.33 -5.29
CA ILE A 64 9.37 1.82 -3.97
C ILE A 64 7.87 2.08 -3.96
N GLY A 65 7.26 1.88 -2.81
CA GLY A 65 5.85 2.14 -2.58
C GLY A 65 5.51 2.04 -1.11
N PHE A 66 4.26 1.75 -0.82
CA PHE A 66 3.79 1.53 0.55
C PHE A 66 2.69 0.47 0.58
N ILE A 67 2.50 -0.11 1.76
CA ILE A 67 1.38 -1.00 2.08
C ILE A 67 0.71 -0.50 3.36
N HIS A 68 -0.57 -0.79 3.53
CA HIS A 68 -1.19 -0.80 4.85
C HIS A 68 -0.54 -1.91 5.68
N TYR A 69 -0.07 -1.56 6.87
CA TYR A 69 0.65 -2.50 7.74
C TYR A 69 -0.33 -3.37 8.52
N GLY A 70 -0.01 -4.66 8.68
CA GLY A 70 -0.82 -5.62 9.42
C GLY A 70 -0.88 -6.97 8.72
N LEU A 71 -2.00 -7.25 8.07
CA LEU A 71 -2.23 -8.52 7.37
C LEU A 71 -1.60 -8.51 5.97
N ALA A 72 -1.12 -9.67 5.54
CA ALA A 72 -0.29 -9.81 4.34
C ALA A 72 -1.09 -10.04 3.04
N GLU A 73 -2.39 -10.23 3.12
CA GLU A 73 -3.25 -10.40 1.94
C GLU A 73 -3.47 -9.06 1.23
N VAL A 74 -3.63 -9.09 -0.10
CA VAL A 74 -3.70 -7.89 -0.95
C VAL A 74 -4.86 -6.94 -0.58
N GLU A 75 -5.97 -7.49 -0.10
CA GLU A 75 -7.16 -6.72 0.32
C GLU A 75 -6.95 -5.94 1.63
N TYR A 76 -6.06 -6.42 2.50
CA TYR A 76 -5.71 -5.76 3.76
C TYR A 76 -4.50 -4.85 3.58
N SER A 77 -3.44 -5.35 2.94
CA SER A 77 -2.20 -4.61 2.70
C SER A 77 -2.34 -3.51 1.65
N GLN A 78 -3.35 -3.62 0.76
CA GLN A 78 -3.67 -2.70 -0.32
C GLN A 78 -2.43 -2.02 -0.95
N PRO A 79 -1.54 -2.80 -1.60
CA PRO A 79 -0.25 -2.29 -2.00
C PRO A 79 -0.34 -1.19 -3.05
N ASN A 80 0.52 -0.19 -2.90
CA ASN A 80 0.66 0.93 -3.83
C ASN A 80 2.14 1.12 -4.20
N MET A 81 2.46 1.07 -5.48
CA MET A 81 3.83 1.19 -6.00
C MET A 81 3.98 2.45 -6.85
N PHE A 82 5.15 3.08 -6.81
CA PHE A 82 5.45 4.21 -7.68
C PHE A 82 6.13 3.74 -8.97
N VAL A 83 5.53 4.10 -10.11
CA VAL A 83 6.08 3.85 -11.45
C VAL A 83 6.09 5.17 -12.22
N ASN A 84 7.27 5.61 -12.65
CA ASN A 84 7.46 6.89 -13.37
C ASN A 84 6.82 8.09 -12.63
N GLY A 85 6.91 8.11 -11.30
CA GLY A 85 6.35 9.17 -10.45
C GLY A 85 4.84 9.12 -10.23
N LYS A 86 4.14 8.09 -10.75
CA LYS A 86 2.71 7.87 -10.54
C LYS A 86 2.48 6.68 -9.60
N THR A 87 1.43 6.76 -8.80
CA THR A 87 1.00 5.67 -7.92
C THR A 87 0.20 4.63 -8.72
N VAL A 88 0.50 3.37 -8.46
CA VAL A 88 -0.14 2.19 -9.06
C VAL A 88 -0.64 1.34 -7.91
N GLY A 89 -1.96 1.30 -7.73
CA GLY A 89 -2.62 0.46 -6.74
C GLY A 89 -2.90 -0.94 -7.26
N PHE A 90 -2.77 -1.95 -6.39
CA PHE A 90 -3.01 -3.34 -6.75
C PHE A 90 -4.32 -3.92 -6.20
N TRP A 91 -5.09 -3.11 -5.48
CA TRP A 91 -6.41 -3.46 -4.96
C TRP A 91 -7.48 -2.48 -5.45
N PHE A 92 -8.53 -3.01 -6.10
CA PHE A 92 -9.62 -2.21 -6.67
C PHE A 92 -10.95 -2.40 -5.93
N GLY A 93 -10.93 -3.06 -4.76
CA GLY A 93 -12.14 -3.34 -4.00
C GLY A 93 -13.17 -4.12 -4.83
N ILE A 94 -14.43 -3.70 -4.77
CA ILE A 94 -15.54 -4.33 -5.52
C ILE A 94 -15.62 -3.92 -7.00
N THR A 95 -14.65 -3.14 -7.50
CA THR A 95 -14.64 -2.67 -8.89
C THR A 95 -13.68 -3.51 -9.71
N LYS A 96 -14.18 -4.21 -10.73
CA LYS A 96 -13.31 -4.89 -11.69
C LYS A 96 -12.50 -3.84 -12.47
N PRO A 97 -11.15 -3.87 -12.45
CA PRO A 97 -10.37 -2.92 -13.20
C PRO A 97 -10.52 -3.15 -14.72
N ASN A 98 -10.42 -2.06 -15.47
CA ASN A 98 -10.41 -2.11 -16.92
C ASN A 98 -8.98 -2.42 -17.40
N HIS A 99 -8.82 -3.52 -18.14
CA HIS A 99 -7.52 -3.98 -18.64
C HIS A 99 -6.77 -2.91 -19.47
N ASN A 100 -7.48 -2.02 -20.16
CA ASN A 100 -6.84 -0.98 -20.98
C ASN A 100 -6.23 0.16 -20.15
N ASP A 101 -6.67 0.33 -18.90
CA ASP A 101 -6.23 1.40 -18.01
C ASP A 101 -5.08 0.93 -17.09
N LEU A 102 -4.82 -0.37 -17.05
CA LEU A 102 -3.78 -0.98 -16.24
C LEU A 102 -2.42 -0.91 -16.92
N ILE A 103 -1.39 -0.59 -16.14
CA ILE A 103 -0.02 -0.66 -16.62
C ILE A 103 0.43 -2.13 -16.69
N ARG A 104 1.18 -2.48 -17.73
CA ARG A 104 1.76 -3.83 -17.85
C ARG A 104 2.99 -3.95 -16.97
N LEU A 105 3.02 -4.98 -16.13
CA LEU A 105 4.07 -5.24 -15.14
C LEU A 105 4.47 -6.71 -15.16
N ASN A 106 5.65 -7.02 -14.63
CA ASN A 106 6.16 -8.39 -14.58
C ASN A 106 5.75 -9.04 -13.25
N PHE A 107 4.60 -9.70 -13.23
CA PHE A 107 4.16 -10.48 -12.07
C PHE A 107 4.84 -11.86 -12.00
N PRO A 108 4.98 -12.48 -10.81
CA PRO A 108 4.59 -11.94 -9.51
C PRO A 108 5.47 -10.78 -9.05
N ILE A 109 4.90 -9.89 -8.23
CA ILE A 109 5.66 -8.86 -7.52
C ILE A 109 5.72 -9.25 -6.04
N VAL A 110 6.93 -9.37 -5.52
CA VAL A 110 7.19 -9.61 -4.10
C VAL A 110 7.40 -8.26 -3.42
N ILE A 111 6.62 -8.01 -2.38
CA ILE A 111 6.57 -6.75 -1.65
C ILE A 111 7.07 -7.03 -0.25
N THR A 112 7.97 -6.20 0.24
CA THR A 112 8.57 -6.35 1.55
C THR A 112 8.54 -5.01 2.27
N SER A 113 7.80 -4.92 3.38
CA SER A 113 7.76 -3.70 4.19
C SER A 113 9.09 -3.45 4.87
N GLU A 114 9.38 -2.19 5.14
CA GLU A 114 10.54 -1.82 5.93
C GLU A 114 10.34 -2.16 7.41
N SER A 115 11.38 -2.70 8.04
CA SER A 115 11.43 -2.84 9.49
C SER A 115 11.93 -1.53 10.10
N VAL A 116 11.02 -0.78 10.69
CA VAL A 116 11.26 0.55 11.28
C VAL A 116 10.38 0.72 12.52
N PHE A 117 10.82 1.51 13.49
CA PHE A 117 10.10 1.74 14.76
C PHE A 117 9.78 0.47 15.57
N GLY A 118 10.47 -0.65 15.31
CA GLY A 118 10.20 -1.94 15.94
C GLY A 118 9.12 -2.77 15.25
N LEU A 119 8.58 -2.29 14.12
CA LEU A 119 7.70 -3.06 13.25
C LEU A 119 8.46 -4.23 12.62
N GLU A 120 7.83 -5.40 12.66
CA GLU A 120 8.31 -6.58 11.95
C GLU A 120 8.10 -6.42 10.45
N GLN A 121 8.93 -7.09 9.67
CA GLN A 121 8.79 -7.07 8.23
C GLN A 121 7.62 -7.96 7.80
N ILE A 122 6.74 -7.42 6.96
CA ILE A 122 5.66 -8.16 6.29
C ILE A 122 6.08 -8.38 4.85
N THR A 123 5.82 -9.59 4.34
CA THR A 123 5.99 -9.90 2.92
C THR A 123 4.64 -10.21 2.29
N VAL A 124 4.35 -9.55 1.18
CA VAL A 124 3.13 -9.73 0.39
C VAL A 124 3.55 -10.11 -1.03
N THR A 125 2.95 -11.16 -1.59
CA THR A 125 3.15 -11.50 -3.00
C THR A 125 1.87 -11.24 -3.76
N ILE A 126 1.95 -10.47 -4.84
CA ILE A 126 0.82 -10.20 -5.73
C ILE A 126 1.07 -10.81 -7.11
N GLU A 127 0.05 -11.50 -7.62
CA GLU A 127 0.07 -12.20 -8.93
C GLU A 127 -0.52 -11.34 -10.06
N GLY A 128 -1.05 -10.16 -9.72
CA GLY A 128 -1.74 -9.26 -10.63
C GLY A 128 -2.49 -8.17 -9.89
N TYR A 129 -3.41 -7.51 -10.59
CA TYR A 129 -4.33 -6.53 -10.01
C TYR A 129 -5.56 -7.24 -9.44
N SER A 130 -5.85 -6.98 -8.18
CA SER A 130 -6.85 -7.72 -7.42
C SER A 130 -8.14 -6.92 -7.21
N TYR A 131 -9.27 -7.62 -7.22
CA TYR A 131 -10.61 -7.07 -6.96
C TYR A 131 -11.56 -8.16 -6.44
N VAL A 132 -12.68 -7.76 -5.85
CA VAL A 132 -13.78 -8.64 -5.42
C VAL A 132 -14.83 -8.71 -6.51
N ASN A 133 -15.22 -9.92 -6.92
CA ASN A 133 -16.32 -10.12 -7.87
C ASN A 133 -17.70 -10.15 -7.16
N GLU A 134 -18.78 -10.28 -7.93
CA GLU A 134 -20.16 -10.33 -7.40
C GLU A 134 -20.42 -11.53 -6.46
N ALA A 135 -19.59 -12.57 -6.52
CA ALA A 135 -19.66 -13.73 -5.63
C ALA A 135 -18.81 -13.57 -4.36
N SER A 136 -18.35 -12.34 -4.07
CA SER A 136 -17.46 -12.02 -2.95
C SER A 136 -16.12 -12.78 -2.97
N ALA A 137 -15.68 -13.21 -4.14
CA ALA A 137 -14.40 -13.89 -4.30
C ALA A 137 -13.32 -12.93 -4.83
N THR A 138 -12.15 -12.96 -4.20
CA THR A 138 -10.96 -12.23 -4.66
C THR A 138 -10.49 -12.81 -5.99
N CYS A 139 -10.42 -11.96 -7.00
CA CYS A 139 -10.05 -12.24 -8.37
C CYS A 139 -8.77 -11.49 -8.72
N VAL A 140 -7.95 -12.08 -9.60
CA VAL A 140 -6.69 -11.50 -10.07
C VAL A 140 -6.76 -11.27 -11.58
N MET A 141 -6.34 -10.09 -12.01
CA MET A 141 -6.16 -9.73 -13.43
C MET A 141 -4.68 -9.47 -13.70
N SER A 142 -4.08 -10.27 -14.56
CA SER A 142 -2.75 -10.03 -15.14
C SER A 142 -2.89 -9.33 -16.50
N CYS A 143 -1.93 -8.46 -16.84
CA CYS A 143 -1.96 -7.57 -18.01
C CYS A 143 -0.65 -7.63 -18.81
#